data_AF-A0A1E3VP09-F1
#
_entry.id   AF-A0A1E3VP09-F1
#
_cell.length_a   1.000
_cell.length_b   1.000
_cell.length_c   1.000
_cell.angle_alpha   90.00
_cell.angle_beta   90.00
_cell.angle_gamma   90.00
#
_symmetry.space_group_name_H-M   'P 1'
#
loop_
_entity.id
_entity.type
_entity.pdbx_description
1 polymer ?
#
loop_
_entity_poly.entity_id
_entity_poly.type
_entity_poly.pdbx_seq_one_letter_code
_entity_poly.pdbx_strand_id
1 'polypeptide(L)'
;MENDAFDPESQKKLALDQLVLLDEHNCLEGDEMRPLRLALEFMKADRALIDEAIASTVVVFGSHLIASPEAADAALSRATDPAGRARAEQQRAMSAWYEEARHFARIVSERGGALASSGPRHNVLATGGGPGIMEAGEPGGHGGRAPSIGFNIVLPEEQHPNPYITPELSLSFRYFAIRKMHFAMRARALAIFPGGFGTLDELFEILTLKQTQKMAPIPVILFARAYWTNLIDFGALVERGTIREDDAGSFEMVDSAEEAWAVLSRAGVLTEPSLRVP
;
A
#
# COMPACT_ATOMS: atom_id res chain seq x y z
N MET A 1 -22.49 50.35 -13.78
CA MET A 1 -22.78 49.43 -12.67
C MET A 1 -22.64 48.04 -13.25
N GLU A 2 -21.43 47.49 -13.16
CA GLU A 2 -21.16 46.13 -13.63
C GLU A 2 -21.98 45.16 -12.80
N ASN A 3 -22.61 44.24 -13.50
CA ASN A 3 -23.43 43.19 -12.97
C ASN A 3 -22.48 42.24 -12.23
N ASP A 4 -22.47 42.29 -10.89
CA ASP A 4 -21.82 41.29 -10.04
C ASP A 4 -22.52 39.97 -10.34
N ALA A 5 -21.95 39.22 -11.29
CA ALA A 5 -22.48 37.95 -11.72
C ALA A 5 -22.46 37.01 -10.52
N PHE A 6 -23.65 36.57 -10.12
CA PHE A 6 -23.86 35.51 -9.14
C PHE A 6 -22.99 34.32 -9.52
N ASP A 7 -21.83 34.17 -8.86
CA ASP A 7 -20.92 33.05 -9.05
C ASP A 7 -21.30 31.91 -8.09
N PRO A 8 -21.89 30.81 -8.59
CA PRO A 8 -22.36 29.72 -7.74
C PRO A 8 -21.22 29.02 -6.99
N GLU A 9 -20.00 29.01 -7.54
CA GLU A 9 -18.83 28.39 -6.89
C GLU A 9 -18.35 29.21 -5.69
N SER A 10 -18.29 30.54 -5.82
CA SER A 10 -18.02 31.43 -4.68
C SER A 10 -19.05 31.30 -3.54
N GLN A 11 -20.34 31.12 -3.86
CA GLN A 11 -21.39 30.90 -2.86
C GLN A 11 -21.26 29.54 -2.15
N LYS A 12 -20.94 28.46 -2.88
CA LYS A 12 -20.71 27.14 -2.28
C LYS A 12 -19.52 27.15 -1.33
N LYS A 13 -18.42 27.80 -1.73
CA LYS A 13 -17.23 27.95 -0.89
C LYS A 13 -17.56 28.70 0.41
N LEU A 14 -18.29 29.81 0.30
CA LEU A 14 -18.73 30.59 1.46
C LEU A 14 -19.61 29.76 2.42
N ALA A 15 -20.52 28.94 1.89
CA ALA A 15 -21.36 28.06 2.70
C ALA A 15 -20.56 26.95 3.42
N LEU A 16 -19.52 26.42 2.78
CA LEU A 16 -18.63 25.42 3.40
C LEU A 16 -17.76 26.06 4.50
N ASP A 17 -17.21 27.25 4.24
CA ASP A 17 -16.44 28.01 5.22
C ASP A 17 -17.30 28.35 6.45
N GLN A 18 -18.58 28.68 6.25
CA GLN A 18 -19.56 28.86 7.34
C GLN A 18 -19.78 27.58 8.16
N LEU A 19 -19.81 26.40 7.53
CA LEU A 19 -19.93 25.12 8.22
C LEU A 19 -18.73 24.80 9.11
N VAL A 20 -17.52 25.15 8.66
CA VAL A 20 -16.30 25.04 9.48
C VAL A 20 -16.34 26.04 10.65
N LEU A 21 -16.83 27.26 10.41
CA LEU A 21 -17.01 28.26 11.46
C LEU A 21 -18.05 27.84 12.50
N LEU A 22 -19.04 27.02 12.15
CA LEU A 22 -20.03 26.49 13.08
C LEU A 22 -19.47 25.40 14.01
N ASP A 23 -18.27 24.88 13.76
CA ASP A 23 -17.57 23.96 14.66
C ASP A 23 -16.82 24.70 15.79
N GLU A 24 -17.47 25.70 16.40
CA GLU A 24 -16.89 26.64 17.39
C GLU A 24 -16.30 25.97 18.64
N HIS A 25 -16.53 24.67 18.83
CA HIS A 25 -16.09 23.90 19.99
C HIS A 25 -15.25 22.67 19.62
N ASN A 26 -14.75 22.58 18.38
CA ASN A 26 -14.11 21.37 17.84
C ASN A 26 -14.99 20.13 18.09
N CYS A 27 -16.30 20.25 17.92
CA CYS A 27 -17.23 19.14 18.02
C CYS A 27 -16.80 18.02 17.05
N LEU A 28 -16.32 18.39 15.86
CA LEU A 28 -15.76 17.43 14.90
C LEU A 28 -14.51 16.71 15.39
N GLU A 29 -13.86 17.09 16.50
CA GLU A 29 -12.76 16.35 17.12
C GLU A 29 -13.24 15.44 18.26
N GLY A 30 -14.41 15.73 18.83
CA GLY A 30 -15.04 14.99 19.94
C GLY A 30 -15.28 13.51 19.65
N ASP A 31 -15.33 12.68 20.68
CA ASP A 31 -15.45 11.22 20.54
C ASP A 31 -16.82 10.81 19.96
N GLU A 32 -17.86 11.57 20.25
CA GLU A 32 -19.21 11.41 19.72
C GLU A 32 -19.30 11.60 18.20
N MET A 33 -18.40 12.40 17.61
CA MET A 33 -18.33 12.61 16.15
C MET A 33 -17.43 11.60 15.43
N ARG A 34 -16.83 10.64 16.17
CA ARG A 34 -15.99 9.58 15.60
C ARG A 34 -16.69 8.79 14.47
N PRO A 35 -17.98 8.39 14.58
CA PRO A 35 -18.66 7.69 13.49
C PRO A 35 -18.71 8.51 12.19
N LEU A 36 -18.95 9.82 12.29
CA LEU A 36 -18.97 10.71 11.13
C LEU A 36 -17.57 10.86 10.52
N ARG A 37 -16.54 11.03 11.34
CA ARG A 37 -15.14 11.08 10.86
C ARG A 37 -14.73 9.80 10.13
N LEU A 38 -15.08 8.63 10.66
CA LEU A 38 -14.83 7.33 10.02
C LEU A 38 -15.51 7.25 8.65
N ALA A 39 -16.79 7.65 8.57
CA ALA A 39 -17.54 7.65 7.32
C ALA A 39 -16.93 8.63 6.29
N LEU A 40 -16.56 9.84 6.71
CA LEU A 40 -15.94 10.84 5.84
C LEU A 40 -14.59 10.37 5.30
N GLU A 41 -13.74 9.81 6.16
CA GLU A 41 -12.43 9.27 5.78
C GLU A 41 -12.57 8.11 4.79
N PHE A 42 -13.53 7.21 5.02
CA PHE A 42 -13.86 6.14 4.10
C PHE A 42 -14.30 6.68 2.73
N MET A 43 -15.30 7.58 2.72
CA MET A 43 -15.90 8.12 1.49
C MET A 43 -14.91 8.95 0.68
N LYS A 44 -14.06 9.74 1.32
CA LYS A 44 -13.06 10.58 0.64
C LYS A 44 -12.06 9.73 -0.14
N ALA A 45 -11.51 8.70 0.51
CA ALA A 45 -10.58 7.79 -0.15
C ALA A 45 -11.25 6.99 -1.27
N ASP A 46 -12.46 6.48 -1.04
CA ASP A 46 -13.19 5.73 -2.07
C ASP A 46 -13.49 6.60 -3.29
N ARG A 47 -13.89 7.86 -3.04
CA ARG A 47 -14.20 8.82 -4.09
C ARG A 47 -12.98 9.16 -4.94
N ALA A 48 -11.81 9.40 -4.32
CA ALA A 48 -10.57 9.66 -5.04
C ALA A 48 -10.19 8.51 -5.99
N LEU A 49 -10.33 7.26 -5.52
CA LEU A 49 -10.07 6.08 -6.36
C LEU A 49 -11.07 5.96 -7.52
N ILE A 50 -12.33 6.31 -7.31
CA ILE A 50 -13.37 6.32 -8.36
C ILE A 50 -13.08 7.40 -9.41
N ASP A 51 -12.75 8.61 -8.96
CA ASP A 51 -12.50 9.75 -9.86
C ASP A 51 -11.26 9.51 -10.75
N GLU A 52 -10.25 8.79 -10.23
CA GLU A 52 -9.06 8.34 -11.00
C GLU A 52 -9.27 7.02 -11.79
N ALA A 53 -10.52 6.53 -11.82
CA ALA A 53 -10.93 5.30 -12.50
C ALA A 53 -10.14 4.05 -12.07
N ILE A 54 -9.77 3.95 -10.79
CA ILE A 54 -9.04 2.79 -10.23
C ILE A 54 -10.00 1.63 -9.99
N ALA A 55 -9.94 0.60 -10.82
CA ALA A 55 -10.78 -0.59 -10.67
C ALA A 55 -10.20 -1.60 -9.67
N SER A 56 -8.87 -1.70 -9.59
CA SER A 56 -8.19 -2.70 -8.75
C SER A 56 -6.77 -2.28 -8.43
N THR A 57 -6.25 -2.86 -7.34
CA THR A 57 -4.90 -2.57 -6.84
C THR A 57 -4.06 -3.83 -6.67
N VAL A 58 -2.75 -3.65 -6.76
CA VAL A 58 -1.76 -4.61 -6.22
C VAL A 58 -1.12 -3.92 -5.03
N VAL A 59 -1.32 -4.49 -3.85
CA VAL A 59 -0.87 -3.87 -2.59
C VAL A 59 0.55 -4.32 -2.29
N VAL A 60 1.42 -3.36 -1.97
CA VAL A 60 2.82 -3.62 -1.60
C VAL A 60 3.07 -3.18 -0.16
N PHE A 61 3.57 -4.10 0.67
CA PHE A 61 4.05 -3.80 2.01
C PHE A 61 5.49 -4.26 2.21
N GLY A 62 6.20 -3.55 3.09
CA GLY A 62 7.53 -3.91 3.55
C GLY A 62 8.05 -2.88 4.54
N SER A 63 9.29 -3.07 4.97
CA SER A 63 9.92 -2.18 5.95
C SER A 63 10.06 -0.74 5.44
N HIS A 64 9.75 0.23 6.30
CA HIS A 64 10.13 1.64 6.10
C HIS A 64 11.63 1.90 6.35
N LEU A 65 12.36 0.93 6.91
CA LEU A 65 13.77 1.04 7.27
C LEU A 65 14.72 0.40 6.27
N ILE A 66 14.22 -0.36 5.28
CA ILE A 66 15.06 -0.89 4.22
C ILE A 66 15.31 0.23 3.23
N ALA A 67 16.54 0.74 3.22
CA ALA A 67 16.93 1.89 2.41
C ALA A 67 17.30 1.47 0.98
N SER A 68 17.35 2.46 0.07
CA SER A 68 17.88 2.26 -1.28
C SER A 68 19.35 1.81 -1.24
N PRO A 69 19.84 1.15 -2.31
CA PRO A 69 21.25 0.76 -2.39
C PRO A 69 22.21 1.93 -2.15
N GLU A 70 21.92 3.10 -2.72
CA GLU A 70 22.76 4.30 -2.60
C GLU A 70 22.79 4.82 -1.16
N ALA A 71 21.64 4.84 -0.49
CA ALA A 71 21.54 5.27 0.90
C ALA A 71 22.25 4.28 1.85
N ALA A 72 22.13 2.98 1.58
CA ALA A 72 22.80 1.93 2.34
C ALA A 72 24.33 1.98 2.16
N ASP A 73 24.83 2.18 0.93
CA ASP A 73 26.26 2.35 0.63
C ASP A 73 26.83 3.61 1.30
N ALA A 74 26.07 4.70 1.31
CA ALA A 74 26.44 5.93 2.01
C ALA A 74 26.48 5.73 3.54
N ALA A 75 25.53 4.97 4.11
CA ALA A 75 25.52 4.63 5.53
C ALA A 75 26.72 3.75 5.91
N LEU A 76 27.06 2.76 5.09
CA LEU A 76 28.23 1.89 5.29
C LEU A 76 29.53 2.68 5.24
N SER A 77 29.64 3.65 4.32
CA SER A 77 30.82 4.51 4.20
C SER A 77 31.01 5.45 5.40
N ARG A 78 29.92 5.83 6.08
CA ARG A 78 29.94 6.69 7.28
C ARG A 78 30.18 5.92 8.58
N ALA A 79 30.03 4.60 8.58
CA ALA A 79 30.15 3.79 9.79
C ALA A 79 31.61 3.70 10.24
N THR A 80 31.91 4.24 11.43
CA THR A 80 33.28 4.29 11.98
C THR A 80 33.53 3.22 13.04
N ASP A 81 32.50 2.80 13.79
CA ASP A 81 32.61 1.79 14.83
C ASP A 81 32.23 0.38 14.32
N PRO A 82 32.76 -0.71 14.91
CA PRO A 82 32.47 -2.08 14.47
C PRO A 82 30.98 -2.46 14.50
N ALA A 83 30.22 -1.98 15.50
CA ALA A 83 28.80 -2.29 15.62
C ALA A 83 27.94 -1.49 14.62
N GLY A 84 28.32 -0.23 14.34
CA GLY A 84 27.78 0.58 13.26
C GLY A 84 28.04 -0.07 11.90
N ARG A 85 29.25 -0.58 11.68
CA ARG A 85 29.61 -1.24 10.42
C ARG A 85 28.82 -2.52 10.18
N ALA A 86 28.72 -3.40 11.18
CA ALA A 86 27.92 -4.62 11.07
C ALA A 86 26.44 -4.33 10.77
N ARG A 87 25.86 -3.30 11.40
CA ARG A 87 24.47 -2.86 11.10
C ARG A 87 24.33 -2.32 9.68
N ALA A 88 25.29 -1.53 9.21
CA ALA A 88 25.27 -0.99 7.85
C ALA A 88 25.46 -2.10 6.79
N GLU A 89 26.28 -3.11 7.06
CA GLU A 89 26.43 -4.30 6.21
C GLU A 89 25.11 -5.09 6.11
N GLN A 90 24.39 -5.25 7.23
CA GLN A 90 23.06 -5.86 7.22
C GLN A 90 22.05 -5.02 6.42
N GLN A 91 22.01 -3.69 6.64
CA GLN A 91 21.15 -2.81 5.85
C GLN A 91 21.49 -2.88 4.35
N ARG A 92 22.77 -2.98 4.01
CA ARG A 92 23.23 -3.11 2.63
C ARG A 92 22.83 -4.43 1.99
N ALA A 93 22.81 -5.52 2.75
CA ALA A 93 22.27 -6.79 2.28
C ALA A 93 20.75 -6.69 2.03
N MET A 94 20.04 -6.02 2.94
CA MET A 94 18.59 -5.83 2.82
C MET A 94 18.19 -4.87 1.68
N SER A 95 19.05 -3.93 1.26
CA SER A 95 18.74 -3.00 0.17
C SER A 95 18.57 -3.67 -1.19
N ALA A 96 19.01 -4.93 -1.35
CA ALA A 96 18.67 -5.73 -2.53
C ALA A 96 17.15 -5.88 -2.71
N TRP A 97 16.39 -6.00 -1.60
CA TRP A 97 14.93 -6.08 -1.66
C TRP A 97 14.25 -4.76 -1.97
N TYR A 98 14.93 -3.64 -1.73
CA TYR A 98 14.47 -2.34 -2.21
C TYR A 98 14.53 -2.31 -3.74
N GLU A 99 15.65 -2.74 -4.34
CA GLU A 99 15.76 -2.81 -5.80
C GLU A 99 14.77 -3.82 -6.41
N GLU A 100 14.54 -4.95 -5.75
CA GLU A 100 13.54 -5.91 -6.22
C GLU A 100 12.11 -5.36 -6.14
N ALA A 101 11.81 -4.53 -5.13
CA ALA A 101 10.54 -3.82 -5.04
C ALA A 101 10.35 -2.82 -6.20
N ARG A 102 11.40 -2.09 -6.58
CA ARG A 102 11.38 -1.23 -7.79
C ARG A 102 11.10 -2.04 -9.04
N HIS A 103 11.78 -3.18 -9.17
CA HIS A 103 11.66 -4.04 -10.32
C HIS A 103 10.24 -4.61 -10.44
N PHE A 104 9.68 -5.06 -9.31
CA PHE A 104 8.31 -5.52 -9.21
C PHE A 104 7.31 -4.42 -9.56
N ALA A 105 7.49 -3.21 -9.01
CA ALA A 105 6.62 -2.07 -9.29
C ALA A 105 6.58 -1.74 -10.78
N ARG A 106 7.74 -1.73 -11.45
CA ARG A 106 7.84 -1.54 -12.89
C ARG A 106 7.08 -2.62 -13.67
N ILE A 107 7.32 -3.89 -13.36
CA ILE A 107 6.68 -5.02 -14.06
C ILE A 107 5.16 -4.98 -13.92
N VAL A 108 4.65 -4.82 -12.69
CA VAL A 108 3.19 -4.77 -12.44
C VAL A 108 2.56 -3.57 -13.13
N SER A 109 3.23 -2.41 -13.12
CA SER A 109 2.71 -1.21 -13.78
C SER A 109 2.65 -1.36 -15.30
N GLU A 110 3.71 -1.90 -15.90
CA GLU A 110 3.84 -2.07 -17.35
C GLU A 110 2.94 -3.19 -17.90
N ARG A 111 2.76 -4.27 -17.13
CA ARG A 111 2.10 -5.50 -17.60
C ARG A 111 0.74 -5.76 -16.95
N GLY A 112 0.40 -5.03 -15.89
CA GLY A 112 -0.81 -5.24 -15.08
C GLY A 112 -2.01 -4.36 -15.46
N GLY A 113 -1.87 -3.45 -16.42
CA GLY A 113 -2.99 -2.61 -16.90
C GLY A 113 -3.16 -1.28 -16.17
N ALA A 114 -2.21 -0.89 -15.33
CA ALA A 114 -2.21 0.41 -14.65
C ALA A 114 -2.01 1.58 -15.62
N LEU A 115 -1.34 1.33 -16.76
CA LEU A 115 -1.06 2.31 -17.81
C LEU A 115 -2.23 2.54 -18.80
N ALA A 116 -3.43 2.01 -18.53
CA ALA A 116 -4.57 2.21 -19.41
C ALA A 116 -4.84 3.71 -19.66
N SER A 117 -4.91 4.10 -20.94
CA SER A 117 -5.12 5.49 -21.38
C SER A 117 -6.58 5.90 -21.43
N SER A 118 -7.51 4.93 -21.41
CA SER A 118 -8.95 5.14 -21.39
C SER A 118 -9.64 3.98 -20.67
N GLY A 119 -10.70 4.27 -19.91
CA GLY A 119 -11.41 3.26 -19.13
C GLY A 119 -10.76 3.00 -17.76
N PRO A 120 -11.21 1.95 -17.05
CA PRO A 120 -10.71 1.66 -15.71
C PRO A 120 -9.26 1.18 -15.72
N ARG A 121 -8.47 1.65 -14.76
CA ARG A 121 -7.10 1.19 -14.52
C ARG A 121 -7.12 -0.02 -13.59
N HIS A 122 -6.37 -1.04 -13.98
CA HIS A 122 -6.28 -2.28 -13.22
C HIS A 122 -4.91 -2.45 -12.58
N ASN A 123 -4.88 -3.14 -11.43
CA ASN A 123 -3.66 -3.52 -10.73
C ASN A 123 -2.72 -2.33 -10.45
N VAL A 124 -3.31 -1.17 -10.13
CA VAL A 124 -2.55 0.04 -9.75
C VAL A 124 -1.87 -0.21 -8.42
N LEU A 125 -0.61 0.18 -8.30
CA LEU A 125 0.15 -0.08 -7.09
C LEU A 125 -0.39 0.78 -5.94
N ALA A 126 -0.55 0.14 -4.78
CA ALA A 126 -0.97 0.81 -3.55
C ALA A 126 -0.02 0.45 -2.42
N THR A 127 0.50 1.46 -1.73
CA THR A 127 1.43 1.28 -0.61
C THR A 127 0.99 2.09 0.60
N GLY A 128 1.72 1.96 1.70
CA GLY A 128 1.54 2.81 2.88
C GLY A 128 2.03 4.25 2.73
N GLY A 129 2.69 4.59 1.62
CA GLY A 129 3.12 5.94 1.25
C GLY A 129 4.34 6.50 1.99
N GLY A 130 4.92 5.72 2.90
CA GLY A 130 6.15 6.06 3.61
C GLY A 130 7.43 5.72 2.83
N PRO A 131 8.62 5.91 3.44
CA PRO A 131 9.90 5.59 2.82
C PRO A 131 10.16 4.07 2.74
N GLY A 132 11.32 3.70 2.20
CA GLY A 132 11.80 2.32 2.18
C GLY A 132 11.09 1.47 1.13
N ILE A 133 10.67 0.24 1.46
CA ILE A 133 9.99 -0.62 0.48
C ILE A 133 8.71 0.03 -0.07
N MET A 134 7.97 0.75 0.77
CA MET A 134 6.76 1.45 0.33
C MET A 134 7.10 2.45 -0.79
N GLU A 135 8.21 3.18 -0.63
CA GLU A 135 8.70 4.09 -1.66
C GLU A 135 9.20 3.37 -2.92
N ALA A 136 9.94 2.27 -2.74
CA ALA A 136 10.40 1.44 -3.86
C ALA A 136 9.25 0.80 -4.64
N GLY A 137 8.11 0.55 -3.97
CA GLY A 137 6.88 0.04 -4.55
C GLY A 137 6.14 1.06 -5.42
N GLU A 138 6.58 2.33 -5.48
CA GLU A 138 5.97 3.35 -6.33
C GLU A 138 6.63 3.41 -7.72
N PRO A 139 5.88 3.27 -8.83
CA PRO A 139 6.43 3.32 -10.18
C PRO A 139 7.06 4.67 -10.53
N GLY A 140 6.57 5.78 -9.96
CA GLY A 140 7.11 7.13 -10.19
C GLY A 140 8.56 7.32 -9.74
N GLY A 141 9.04 6.52 -8.78
CA GLY A 141 10.40 6.62 -8.24
C GLY A 141 11.50 6.26 -9.22
N HIS A 142 11.15 5.51 -10.28
CA HIS A 142 12.11 4.92 -11.21
C HIS A 142 11.71 5.18 -12.67
N GLY A 143 11.00 6.29 -12.91
CA GLY A 143 10.61 6.76 -14.25
C GLY A 143 9.36 6.10 -14.83
N GLY A 144 8.60 5.34 -14.02
CA GLY A 144 7.31 4.79 -14.39
C GLY A 144 6.24 5.88 -14.55
N ARG A 145 5.29 5.64 -15.45
CA ARG A 145 4.20 6.59 -15.77
C ARG A 145 2.84 6.18 -15.22
N ALA A 146 2.76 4.99 -14.60
CA ALA A 146 1.52 4.53 -14.00
C ALA A 146 1.18 5.40 -12.78
N PRO A 147 -0.11 5.68 -12.53
CA PRO A 147 -0.50 6.29 -11.27
C PRO A 147 -0.13 5.36 -10.11
N SER A 148 -0.01 5.94 -8.92
CA SER A 148 0.27 5.17 -7.73
C SER A 148 -0.39 5.75 -6.50
N ILE A 149 -0.81 4.86 -5.61
CA ILE A 149 -1.69 5.16 -4.49
C ILE A 149 -0.90 5.07 -3.19
N GLY A 150 -0.89 6.17 -2.43
CA GLY A 150 -0.32 6.22 -1.10
C GLY A 150 -1.43 6.30 -0.06
N PHE A 151 -1.67 5.22 0.67
CA PHE A 151 -2.54 5.24 1.84
C PHE A 151 -1.70 5.56 3.08
N ASN A 152 -1.42 6.83 3.29
CA ASN A 152 -0.65 7.33 4.43
C ASN A 152 -1.45 7.27 5.74
N ILE A 153 -0.77 7.26 6.88
CA ILE A 153 -1.41 7.34 8.20
C ILE A 153 -0.79 8.49 8.99
N VAL A 154 -1.61 9.28 9.66
CA VAL A 154 -1.15 10.33 10.58
C VAL A 154 -0.51 9.68 11.80
N LEU A 155 0.78 9.92 12.00
CA LEU A 155 1.55 9.46 13.16
C LEU A 155 2.03 10.64 14.01
N PRO A 156 2.38 10.42 15.28
CA PRO A 156 2.91 11.47 16.16
C PRO A 156 4.20 12.10 15.64
N GLU A 157 5.05 11.31 14.98
CA GLU A 157 6.21 11.80 14.24
C GLU A 157 5.84 11.92 12.76
N GLU A 158 6.21 13.04 12.14
CA GLU A 158 5.83 13.35 10.76
C GLU A 158 6.49 12.38 9.79
N GLN A 159 5.70 11.50 9.17
CA GLN A 159 6.09 10.82 7.95
C GLN A 159 5.73 11.73 6.78
N HIS A 160 6.73 12.22 6.06
CA HIS A 160 6.48 12.92 4.81
C HIS A 160 6.01 11.90 3.77
N PRO A 161 4.86 12.14 3.11
CA PRO A 161 4.42 11.30 2.00
C PRO A 161 5.52 11.25 0.94
N ASN A 162 5.80 10.05 0.45
CA ASN A 162 6.77 9.84 -0.62
C ASN A 162 6.40 10.70 -1.86
N PRO A 163 7.35 11.45 -2.45
CA PRO A 163 7.12 12.29 -3.63
C PRO A 163 6.67 11.53 -4.90
N TYR A 164 6.76 10.21 -4.93
CA TYR A 164 6.39 9.41 -6.10
C TYR A 164 4.91 9.01 -6.18
N ILE A 165 4.13 9.31 -5.14
CA ILE A 165 2.68 9.07 -5.12
C ILE A 165 2.00 10.08 -6.05
N THR A 166 0.98 9.64 -6.79
CA THR A 166 0.16 10.54 -7.59
C THR A 166 -0.57 11.53 -6.68
N PRO A 167 -0.49 12.85 -6.90
CA PRO A 167 -1.02 13.85 -5.96
C PRO A 167 -2.48 13.62 -5.54
N GLU A 168 -3.33 13.26 -6.51
CA GLU A 168 -4.76 12.98 -6.32
C GLU A 168 -5.02 11.68 -5.51
N LEU A 169 -4.02 10.80 -5.45
CA LEU A 169 -4.04 9.50 -4.78
C LEU A 169 -3.14 9.45 -3.53
N SER A 170 -2.67 10.61 -3.07
CA SER A 170 -1.99 10.76 -1.78
C SER A 170 -3.04 10.95 -0.69
N LEU A 171 -3.49 9.84 -0.13
CA LEU A 171 -4.58 9.77 0.83
C LEU A 171 -3.99 9.67 2.23
N SER A 172 -4.55 10.43 3.17
CA SER A 172 -4.10 10.44 4.56
C SER A 172 -5.23 10.00 5.47
N PHE A 173 -4.95 8.97 6.27
CA PHE A 173 -5.87 8.35 7.20
C PHE A 173 -5.51 8.71 8.64
N ARG A 174 -6.52 8.90 9.49
CA ARG A 174 -6.36 8.98 10.94
C ARG A 174 -6.58 7.60 11.57
N TYR A 175 -7.47 6.78 11.00
CA TYR A 175 -7.88 5.52 11.59
C TYR A 175 -7.32 4.33 10.80
N PHE A 176 -6.49 3.51 11.46
CA PHE A 176 -5.94 2.29 10.87
C PHE A 176 -7.00 1.38 10.27
N ALA A 177 -8.16 1.24 10.91
CA ALA A 177 -9.24 0.38 10.42
C ALA A 177 -9.73 0.79 9.02
N ILE A 178 -9.94 2.09 8.77
CA ILE A 178 -10.40 2.58 7.48
C ILE A 178 -9.30 2.43 6.42
N ARG A 179 -8.05 2.71 6.80
CA ARG A 179 -6.88 2.50 5.94
C ARG A 179 -6.77 1.04 5.48
N LYS A 180 -6.87 0.10 6.42
CA LYS A 180 -6.83 -1.35 6.18
C LYS A 180 -7.96 -1.82 5.27
N MET A 181 -9.18 -1.32 5.48
CA MET A 181 -10.30 -1.58 4.58
C MET A 181 -9.97 -1.15 3.14
N HIS A 182 -9.37 0.02 2.94
CA HIS A 182 -8.99 0.50 1.60
C HIS A 182 -7.88 -0.33 0.94
N PHE A 183 -6.94 -0.86 1.72
CA PHE A 183 -6.00 -1.85 1.21
C PHE A 183 -6.72 -3.11 0.71
N ALA A 184 -7.67 -3.65 1.47
CA ALA A 184 -8.32 -4.92 1.15
C ALA A 184 -9.37 -4.82 0.03
N MET A 185 -10.19 -3.77 -0.01
CA MET A 185 -11.40 -3.69 -0.84
C MET A 185 -11.14 -3.81 -2.35
N ARG A 186 -10.03 -3.24 -2.84
CA ARG A 186 -9.67 -3.23 -4.28
C ARG A 186 -8.51 -4.15 -4.61
N ALA A 187 -7.91 -4.80 -3.61
CA ALA A 187 -6.76 -5.67 -3.81
C ALA A 187 -7.13 -6.84 -4.73
N ARG A 188 -6.30 -7.03 -5.75
CA ARG A 188 -6.26 -8.23 -6.59
C ARG A 188 -5.04 -9.08 -6.31
N ALA A 189 -4.05 -8.53 -5.62
CA ALA A 189 -2.90 -9.25 -5.11
C ALA A 189 -2.26 -8.50 -3.95
N LEU A 190 -1.46 -9.22 -3.18
CA LEU A 190 -0.63 -8.69 -2.11
C LEU A 190 0.82 -9.12 -2.33
N ALA A 191 1.75 -8.17 -2.29
CA ALA A 191 3.18 -8.39 -2.32
C ALA A 191 3.80 -7.91 -1.01
N ILE A 192 4.37 -8.84 -0.25
CA ILE A 192 4.94 -8.60 1.07
C ILE A 192 6.45 -8.82 1.00
N PHE A 193 7.19 -7.74 1.18
CA PHE A 193 8.64 -7.74 1.33
C PHE A 193 9.05 -7.81 2.80
N PRO A 194 10.33 -8.09 3.11
CA PRO A 194 10.81 -8.09 4.48
C PRO A 194 10.43 -6.81 5.25
N GLY A 195 9.94 -6.98 6.48
CA GLY A 195 9.30 -5.90 7.21
C GLY A 195 9.07 -6.18 8.69
N GLY A 196 8.72 -5.14 9.43
CA GLY A 196 8.50 -5.22 10.87
C GLY A 196 7.05 -5.52 11.23
N PHE A 197 6.62 -5.04 12.40
CA PHE A 197 5.27 -5.28 12.92
C PHE A 197 4.15 -4.80 12.00
N GLY A 198 4.28 -3.63 11.38
CA GLY A 198 3.26 -3.15 10.44
C GLY A 198 3.10 -4.08 9.23
N THR A 199 4.20 -4.62 8.70
CA THR A 199 4.16 -5.57 7.59
C THR A 199 3.54 -6.90 7.99
N LEU A 200 3.84 -7.38 9.20
CA LEU A 200 3.25 -8.60 9.75
C LEU A 200 1.75 -8.45 10.04
N ASP A 201 1.34 -7.31 10.58
CA ASP A 201 -0.06 -6.98 10.84
C ASP A 201 -0.89 -7.07 9.54
N GLU A 202 -0.42 -6.44 8.47
CA GLU A 202 -1.13 -6.48 7.18
C GLU A 202 -1.09 -7.86 6.51
N LEU A 203 0.01 -8.60 6.64
CA LEU A 203 0.09 -9.99 6.16
C LEU A 203 -0.96 -10.86 6.86
N PHE A 204 -0.98 -10.87 8.20
CA PHE A 204 -1.90 -11.72 8.94
C PHE A 204 -3.35 -11.26 8.81
N GLU A 205 -3.61 -9.97 8.64
CA GLU A 205 -4.96 -9.49 8.35
C GLU A 205 -5.49 -10.04 7.03
N ILE A 206 -4.73 -9.95 5.94
CA ILE A 206 -5.15 -10.48 4.63
C ILE A 206 -5.27 -12.00 4.66
N LEU A 207 -4.34 -12.72 5.31
CA LEU A 207 -4.46 -14.17 5.47
C LEU A 207 -5.73 -14.55 6.26
N THR A 208 -6.05 -13.82 7.32
CA THR A 208 -7.27 -14.04 8.12
C THR A 208 -8.53 -13.73 7.32
N LEU A 209 -8.56 -12.63 6.55
CA LEU A 209 -9.69 -12.28 5.69
C LEU A 209 -9.93 -13.33 4.60
N LYS A 210 -8.85 -13.89 4.03
CA LYS A 210 -8.93 -15.01 3.08
C LYS A 210 -9.47 -16.27 3.75
N GLN A 211 -8.90 -16.67 4.88
CA GLN A 211 -9.30 -17.84 5.65
C GLN A 211 -10.79 -17.79 6.03
N THR A 212 -11.27 -16.61 6.45
CA THR A 212 -12.65 -16.39 6.88
C THR A 212 -13.61 -16.05 5.74
N GLN A 213 -13.13 -16.07 4.49
CA GLN A 213 -13.89 -15.74 3.28
C GLN A 213 -14.56 -14.36 3.34
N LYS A 214 -13.95 -13.41 4.05
CA LYS A 214 -14.39 -12.02 4.14
C LYS A 214 -13.84 -11.15 3.02
N MET A 215 -12.94 -11.69 2.21
CA MET A 215 -12.47 -11.09 0.97
C MET A 215 -12.39 -12.12 -0.17
N ALA A 216 -12.30 -11.63 -1.40
CA ALA A 216 -12.05 -12.49 -2.55
C ALA A 216 -10.69 -13.20 -2.42
N PRO A 217 -10.55 -14.44 -2.92
CA PRO A 217 -9.26 -15.11 -2.92
C PRO A 217 -8.32 -14.41 -3.89
N ILE A 218 -7.28 -13.77 -3.35
CA ILE A 218 -6.22 -13.10 -4.09
C ILE A 218 -4.88 -13.80 -3.86
N PRO A 219 -3.96 -13.82 -4.83
CA PRO A 219 -2.58 -14.24 -4.61
C PRO A 219 -1.91 -13.36 -3.55
N VAL A 220 -1.21 -14.01 -2.62
CA VAL A 220 -0.35 -13.37 -1.62
C VAL A 220 1.07 -13.85 -1.89
N ILE A 221 1.99 -12.92 -2.08
CA ILE A 221 3.38 -13.20 -2.45
C ILE A 221 4.28 -12.70 -1.33
N LEU A 222 5.18 -13.56 -0.86
CA LEU A 222 6.18 -13.24 0.14
C LEU A 222 7.57 -13.20 -0.51
N PHE A 223 8.16 -12.02 -0.64
CA PHE A 223 9.52 -11.85 -1.16
C PHE A 223 10.56 -12.19 -0.11
N ALA A 224 11.65 -12.81 -0.53
CA ALA A 224 12.76 -13.26 0.32
C ALA A 224 12.41 -14.51 1.13
N ARG A 225 12.42 -15.67 0.47
CA ARG A 225 12.06 -16.96 1.08
C ARG A 225 12.81 -17.21 2.39
N ALA A 226 14.13 -17.01 2.37
CA ALA A 226 14.99 -17.20 3.54
C ALA A 226 14.61 -16.29 4.72
N TYR A 227 14.13 -15.07 4.46
CA TYR A 227 13.68 -14.16 5.52
C TYR A 227 12.43 -14.71 6.21
N TRP A 228 11.42 -15.12 5.44
CA TRP A 228 10.15 -15.59 5.98
C TRP A 228 10.26 -16.94 6.68
N THR A 229 11.02 -17.89 6.12
CA THR A 229 11.24 -19.21 6.75
C THR A 229 12.03 -19.10 8.05
N ASN A 230 12.87 -18.08 8.21
CA ASN A 230 13.57 -17.82 9.46
C ASN A 230 12.70 -17.08 10.49
N LEU A 231 11.67 -16.36 10.04
CA LEU A 231 10.83 -15.54 10.91
C LEU A 231 9.60 -16.31 11.44
N ILE A 232 8.93 -17.07 10.58
CA ILE A 232 7.67 -17.76 10.90
C ILE A 232 7.74 -19.19 10.38
N ASP A 233 7.59 -20.14 11.28
CA ASP A 233 7.35 -21.54 10.93
C ASP A 233 5.85 -21.79 10.75
N PHE A 234 5.36 -21.63 9.52
CA PHE A 234 3.97 -21.91 9.18
C PHE A 234 3.61 -23.39 9.31
N GLY A 235 4.59 -24.30 9.19
CA GLY A 235 4.40 -25.74 9.40
C GLY A 235 4.06 -26.04 10.86
N ALA A 236 4.77 -25.41 11.79
CA ALA A 236 4.48 -25.53 13.22
C ALA A 236 3.05 -25.09 13.59
N LEU A 237 2.47 -24.12 12.87
CA LEU A 237 1.07 -23.68 13.08
C LEU A 237 0.06 -24.76 12.66
N VAL A 238 0.37 -25.49 11.58
CA VAL A 238 -0.42 -26.63 11.10
C VAL A 238 -0.27 -27.81 12.06
N GLU A 239 0.96 -28.17 12.43
CA GLU A 239 1.26 -29.29 13.33
C GLU A 239 0.59 -29.12 14.71
N ARG A 240 0.49 -27.88 15.19
CA ARG A 240 -0.18 -27.54 16.46
C ARG A 240 -1.70 -27.39 16.32
N GLY A 241 -2.26 -27.53 15.12
CA GLY A 241 -3.68 -27.43 14.85
C GLY A 241 -4.26 -26.02 14.99
N THR A 242 -3.44 -24.98 14.87
CA THR A 242 -3.90 -23.58 14.96
C THR A 242 -4.36 -23.01 13.62
N ILE A 243 -3.95 -23.63 12.50
CA ILE A 243 -4.44 -23.37 11.14
C ILE A 243 -4.61 -24.69 10.39
N ARG A 244 -5.38 -24.70 9.28
CA ARG A 244 -5.52 -25.88 8.41
C ARG A 244 -4.33 -26.00 7.44
N GLU A 245 -4.10 -27.19 6.89
CA GLU A 245 -3.12 -27.41 5.84
C GLU A 245 -3.35 -26.50 4.62
N ASP A 246 -4.62 -26.37 4.19
CA ASP A 246 -5.01 -25.49 3.08
C ASP A 246 -4.69 -24.00 3.37
N ASP A 247 -4.74 -23.58 4.64
CA ASP A 247 -4.44 -22.20 5.04
C ASP A 247 -2.94 -21.89 4.87
N ALA A 248 -2.07 -22.86 5.14
CA ALA A 248 -0.63 -22.73 4.93
C ALA A 248 -0.25 -22.60 3.44
N GLY A 249 -1.10 -23.06 2.53
CA GLY A 249 -0.97 -22.86 1.08
C GLY A 249 -1.49 -21.51 0.57
N SER A 250 -1.90 -20.60 1.45
CA SER A 250 -2.55 -19.33 1.06
C SER A 250 -1.60 -18.26 0.50
N PHE A 251 -0.30 -18.54 0.40
CA PHE A 251 0.70 -17.62 -0.14
C PHE A 251 1.81 -18.38 -0.89
N GLU A 252 2.51 -17.68 -1.78
CA GLU A 252 3.70 -18.20 -2.47
C GLU A 252 4.91 -17.36 -2.08
N MET A 253 6.00 -18.01 -1.63
CA MET A 253 7.27 -17.32 -1.41
C MET A 253 8.07 -17.27 -2.72
N VAL A 254 8.70 -16.13 -3.00
CA VAL A 254 9.48 -15.87 -4.23
C VAL A 254 10.75 -15.09 -3.90
N ASP A 255 11.73 -15.16 -4.80
CA ASP A 255 13.02 -14.47 -4.62
C ASP A 255 13.32 -13.45 -5.74
N SER A 256 12.37 -13.23 -6.66
CA SER A 256 12.46 -12.18 -7.69
C SER A 256 11.09 -11.65 -8.14
N ALA A 257 11.09 -10.46 -8.72
CA ALA A 257 9.95 -9.75 -9.28
C ALA A 257 9.37 -10.46 -10.49
N GLU A 258 10.19 -11.10 -11.32
CA GLU A 258 9.71 -11.90 -12.45
C GLU A 258 9.04 -13.19 -11.99
N GLU A 259 9.56 -13.85 -10.95
CA GLU A 259 8.89 -14.99 -10.31
C GLU A 259 7.55 -14.55 -9.71
N ALA A 260 7.53 -13.42 -9.00
CA ALA A 260 6.31 -12.83 -8.47
C ALA A 260 5.28 -12.55 -9.58
N TRP A 261 5.71 -11.92 -10.69
CA TRP A 261 4.84 -11.65 -11.82
C TRP A 261 4.29 -12.92 -12.47
N ALA A 262 5.10 -13.99 -12.56
CA ALA A 262 4.64 -15.27 -13.05
C ALA A 262 3.55 -15.87 -12.15
N VAL A 263 3.68 -15.76 -10.82
CA VAL A 263 2.64 -16.14 -9.85
C VAL A 263 1.36 -15.35 -10.09
N LEU A 264 1.46 -14.02 -10.15
CA LEU A 264 0.34 -13.11 -10.38
C LEU A 264 -0.39 -13.42 -11.69
N SER A 265 0.35 -13.62 -12.77
CA SER A 265 -0.19 -13.95 -14.08
C SER A 265 -0.94 -15.29 -14.07
N ARG A 266 -0.38 -16.32 -13.43
CA ARG A 266 -1.06 -17.63 -13.26
C ARG A 266 -2.36 -17.50 -12.45
N ALA A 267 -2.38 -16.60 -11.47
CA ALA A 267 -3.55 -16.32 -10.65
C ALA A 267 -4.61 -15.43 -11.34
N GLY A 268 -4.35 -14.97 -12.56
CA GLY A 268 -5.27 -14.15 -13.35
C GLY A 268 -5.16 -12.64 -13.13
N VAL A 269 -4.06 -12.16 -12.55
CA VAL A 269 -3.75 -10.73 -12.44
C VAL A 269 -3.11 -10.29 -13.76
N LEU A 270 -3.94 -9.83 -14.70
CA LEU A 270 -3.55 -9.40 -16.05
C LEU A 270 -4.22 -8.06 -16.40
N THR A 271 -3.92 -7.52 -17.58
CA THR A 271 -4.43 -6.22 -18.08
C THR A 271 -5.95 -6.13 -18.23
N GLU A 272 -6.65 -7.27 -18.35
CA GLU A 272 -8.11 -7.31 -18.46
C GLU A 272 -8.73 -8.07 -17.28
N PRO A 273 -9.92 -7.67 -16.83
CA PRO A 273 -10.68 -8.50 -15.90
C PRO A 273 -10.99 -9.82 -16.61
N SER A 274 -10.39 -10.92 -16.14
CA SER A 274 -11.00 -12.22 -16.36
C SER A 274 -12.43 -12.08 -15.84
N LEU A 275 -13.42 -12.12 -16.74
CA LEU A 275 -14.83 -12.20 -16.39
C LEU A 275 -15.01 -13.40 -15.47
N ARG A 276 -14.90 -13.19 -14.16
CA ARG A 276 -15.44 -14.14 -13.20
C ARG A 276 -16.94 -13.94 -13.29
N VAL A 277 -17.56 -14.81 -14.08
CA VAL A 277 -19.02 -15.02 -14.09
C VAL A 277 -19.44 -15.30 -12.64
N PRO A 278 -20.54 -14.70 -12.15
CA PRO A 278 -20.98 -14.81 -10.75
C PRO A 278 -21.15 -16.24 -10.26
#